data_AF-A0A654IIE0-F1
#
_entry.id   AF-A0A654IIE0-F1
#
_cell.length_a   1.000
_cell.length_b   1.000
_cell.length_c   1.000
_cell.angle_alpha   90.00
_cell.angle_beta   90.00
_cell.angle_gamma   90.00
#
_symmetry.space_group_name_H-M   'P 1'
#
loop_
_entity.id
_entity.type
_entity.pdbx_description
1 polymer ?
#
loop_
_entity_poly.entity_id
_entity_poly.type
_entity_poly.pdbx_seq_one_letter_code
_entity_poly.pdbx_strand_id
1 'polypeptide(L)'
;MKVSDVLQSDNINQLFFIFFNLSNSRKENTFLVKSSYKESKLADYKLNDSVYESNNELMSKYTQINLKYRSFKHYKLIENDLNMDREVFLHNIYKNIQKIRLTIDNETFERSLYLGLFAFRGSPDFKTNFYSVDLLKCNNFTSHWEDIISLLISSPGLSQLNLNFRELQPQYVNNKSKRNTQIRINLRWFFDKYFDDLKEVNIYKASILSNKKEIINKLKVKDKFSNAFFERLNYYKHKILSQYKDQDYLQLTKKQIADMREELNFTINEGSSIGRNPEIVGIARIILPDFCFACKDIYEIQNRTFIHRQTGKLYLEIHHVIPFAHDKNGDILENMVKLCPACHKALSKNRAQEPYQKELIGNIISNSKQVDSYLENIITNNEDKVNFVYERLR
;
A
#
# COMPACT_ATOMS: atom_id res chain seq x y z
N MET A 1 0.52 -26.47 4.44
CA MET A 1 0.32 -25.22 3.69
C MET A 1 1.56 -25.01 2.88
N LYS A 2 1.35 -25.10 1.59
CA LYS A 2 2.33 -24.97 0.53
C LYS A 2 2.22 -23.57 -0.08
N VAL A 3 3.21 -23.16 -0.86
CA VAL A 3 3.17 -21.90 -1.60
C VAL A 3 2.03 -21.94 -2.61
N SER A 4 1.84 -23.07 -3.30
CA SER A 4 0.69 -23.29 -4.20
C SER A 4 -0.66 -23.03 -3.52
N ASP A 5 -0.88 -23.58 -2.32
CA ASP A 5 -2.11 -23.34 -1.54
C ASP A 5 -2.34 -21.85 -1.26
N VAL A 6 -1.28 -21.12 -0.89
CA VAL A 6 -1.37 -19.68 -0.59
C VAL A 6 -1.72 -18.89 -1.85
N LEU A 7 -1.12 -19.25 -2.99
CA LEU A 7 -1.36 -18.57 -4.27
C LEU A 7 -2.73 -18.89 -4.88
N GLN A 8 -3.45 -19.89 -4.36
CA GLN A 8 -4.83 -20.20 -4.75
C GLN A 8 -5.87 -19.69 -3.75
N SER A 9 -5.42 -19.12 -2.63
CA SER A 9 -6.31 -18.63 -1.58
C SER A 9 -7.13 -17.42 -2.03
N ASP A 10 -8.43 -17.47 -1.77
CA ASP A 10 -9.39 -16.37 -1.90
C ASP A 10 -9.56 -15.59 -0.58
N ASN A 11 -8.87 -16.02 0.49
CA ASN A 11 -8.98 -15.40 1.80
C ASN A 11 -8.07 -14.17 1.92
N ILE A 12 -8.67 -12.98 1.83
CA ILE A 12 -7.96 -11.70 1.90
C ILE A 12 -7.18 -11.49 3.22
N ASN A 13 -7.71 -11.97 4.35
CA ASN A 13 -7.05 -11.84 5.66
C ASN A 13 -5.81 -12.73 5.74
N GLN A 14 -5.88 -13.94 5.17
CA GLN A 14 -4.74 -14.84 5.04
C GLN A 14 -3.63 -14.19 4.23
N LEU A 15 -3.98 -13.65 3.05
CA LEU A 15 -3.01 -13.04 2.13
C LEU A 15 -2.34 -11.82 2.75
N PHE A 16 -3.09 -10.88 3.34
CA PHE A 16 -2.49 -9.72 4.00
C PHE A 16 -1.62 -10.10 5.20
N PHE A 17 -2.04 -11.09 5.99
CA PHE A 17 -1.22 -11.57 7.10
C PHE A 17 0.12 -12.12 6.61
N ILE A 18 0.13 -12.96 5.56
CA ILE A 18 1.36 -13.50 4.98
C ILE A 18 2.20 -12.35 4.40
N PHE A 19 1.59 -11.49 3.58
CA PHE A 19 2.26 -10.38 2.88
C PHE A 19 3.02 -9.46 3.84
N PHE A 20 2.41 -9.05 4.96
CA PHE A 20 3.04 -8.15 5.92
C PHE A 20 3.92 -8.84 6.97
N ASN A 21 3.84 -10.16 7.14
CA ASN A 21 4.50 -10.88 8.24
C ASN A 21 5.48 -11.98 7.77
N LEU A 22 5.77 -12.06 6.47
CA LEU A 22 6.78 -12.95 5.91
C LEU A 22 8.18 -12.59 6.42
N SER A 23 8.85 -13.55 7.04
CA SER A 23 10.15 -13.38 7.70
C SER A 23 11.15 -14.45 7.28
N ASN A 24 12.40 -14.31 7.73
CA ASN A 24 13.46 -15.27 7.43
C ASN A 24 13.19 -16.64 8.04
N SER A 25 13.12 -17.66 7.19
CA SER A 25 13.20 -19.05 7.59
C SER A 25 14.65 -19.48 7.78
N ARG A 26 14.88 -20.42 8.70
CA ARG A 26 16.16 -21.13 8.83
C ARG A 26 16.13 -22.50 8.17
N LYS A 27 14.95 -22.94 7.73
CA LYS A 27 14.77 -24.22 7.05
C LYS A 27 14.82 -23.97 5.55
N GLU A 28 15.64 -24.77 4.87
CA GLU A 28 15.70 -24.76 3.42
C GLU A 28 14.32 -25.02 2.82
N ASN A 29 14.10 -24.43 1.65
CA ASN A 29 12.87 -24.55 0.88
C ASN A 29 11.57 -24.25 1.66
N THR A 30 11.61 -23.31 2.60
CA THR A 30 10.42 -22.88 3.34
C THR A 30 10.41 -21.37 3.55
N PHE A 31 9.20 -20.80 3.60
CA PHE A 31 8.98 -19.45 4.08
C PHE A 31 8.44 -19.47 5.51
N LEU A 32 8.86 -18.50 6.33
CA LEU A 32 8.40 -18.37 7.70
C LEU A 32 7.52 -17.14 7.83
N VAL A 33 6.23 -17.31 8.12
CA VAL A 33 5.38 -16.19 8.55
C VAL A 33 5.37 -16.17 10.06
N LYS A 34 5.61 -15.00 10.67
CA LYS A 34 5.67 -14.89 12.13
C LYS A 34 5.16 -13.57 12.67
N SER A 35 4.51 -13.65 13.83
CA SER A 35 4.17 -12.50 14.66
C SER A 35 4.82 -12.64 16.04
N SER A 36 5.38 -11.54 16.51
CA SER A 36 5.94 -11.43 17.85
C SER A 36 5.78 -10.01 18.37
N TYR A 37 5.40 -9.88 19.63
CA TYR A 37 5.28 -8.62 20.34
C TYR A 37 5.81 -8.80 21.76
N LYS A 38 6.27 -7.71 22.36
CA LYS A 38 6.85 -7.70 23.70
C LYS A 38 5.81 -7.23 24.70
N GLU A 39 6.03 -7.60 25.96
CA GLU A 39 5.27 -7.07 27.07
C GLU A 39 5.37 -5.54 27.10
N SER A 40 4.22 -4.90 27.27
CA SER A 40 4.05 -3.47 27.38
C SER A 40 3.76 -3.10 28.83
N LYS A 41 4.41 -2.03 29.32
CA LYS A 41 4.10 -1.43 30.63
C LYS A 41 2.70 -0.80 30.68
N LEU A 42 2.01 -0.74 29.55
CA LEU A 42 0.71 -0.09 29.38
C LEU A 42 -0.46 -1.08 29.28
N ALA A 43 -0.20 -2.39 29.40
CA ALA A 43 -1.23 -3.41 29.36
C ALA A 43 -1.89 -3.59 30.75
N ASP A 44 -3.18 -3.96 30.75
CA ASP A 44 -3.95 -4.24 31.98
C ASP A 44 -3.47 -5.49 32.72
N TYR A 45 -2.83 -6.41 32.00
CA TYR A 45 -2.37 -7.67 32.53
C TYR A 45 -1.01 -8.05 31.94
N LYS A 46 -0.28 -8.90 32.68
CA LYS A 46 1.00 -9.44 32.25
C LYS A 46 0.83 -10.33 31.05
N LEU A 47 1.79 -10.26 30.15
CA LEU A 47 1.82 -11.12 28.99
C LEU A 47 2.37 -12.49 29.41
N ASN A 48 1.54 -13.53 29.35
CA ASN A 48 1.86 -14.90 29.78
C ASN A 48 1.48 -15.93 28.70
N ASP A 49 1.82 -17.20 28.92
CA ASP A 49 1.57 -18.26 27.94
C ASP A 49 0.09 -18.44 27.59
N SER A 50 -0.82 -18.36 28.57
CA SER A 50 -2.27 -18.46 28.32
C SER A 50 -2.76 -17.35 27.38
N VAL A 51 -2.29 -16.11 27.55
CA VAL A 51 -2.62 -15.00 26.64
C VAL A 51 -2.08 -15.26 25.23
N TYR A 52 -0.86 -15.80 25.12
CA TYR A 52 -0.30 -16.17 23.82
C TYR A 52 -1.05 -17.33 23.17
N GLU A 53 -1.50 -18.34 23.93
CA GLU A 53 -2.29 -19.45 23.40
C GLU A 53 -3.64 -18.95 22.86
N SER A 54 -4.37 -18.16 23.65
CA SER A 54 -5.62 -17.53 23.22
C SER A 54 -5.42 -16.66 21.98
N ASN A 55 -4.39 -15.81 21.96
CA ASN A 55 -4.06 -15.02 20.78
C ASN A 55 -3.69 -15.90 19.57
N ASN A 56 -3.04 -17.05 19.77
CA ASN A 56 -2.69 -17.96 18.68
C ASN A 56 -3.95 -18.55 18.04
N GLU A 57 -4.95 -18.92 18.85
CA GLU A 57 -6.25 -19.41 18.38
C GLU A 57 -7.01 -18.32 17.61
N LEU A 58 -7.11 -17.12 18.16
CA LEU A 58 -7.76 -15.97 17.53
C LEU A 58 -7.10 -15.60 16.19
N MET A 59 -5.77 -15.48 16.16
CA MET A 59 -5.02 -15.22 14.93
C MET A 59 -5.20 -16.36 13.92
N SER A 60 -5.23 -17.62 14.36
CA SER A 60 -5.43 -18.76 13.47
C SER A 60 -6.83 -18.75 12.86
N LYS A 61 -7.85 -18.42 13.65
CA LYS A 61 -9.24 -18.27 13.20
C LYS A 61 -9.37 -17.13 12.19
N TYR A 62 -8.82 -15.94 12.51
CA TYR A 62 -8.89 -14.77 11.65
C TYR A 62 -8.21 -14.99 10.29
N THR A 63 -7.01 -15.59 10.29
CA THR A 63 -6.21 -15.80 9.09
C THR A 63 -6.54 -17.11 8.35
N GLN A 64 -7.33 -18.00 8.97
CA GLN A 64 -7.51 -19.39 8.54
C GLN A 64 -6.18 -20.15 8.34
N ILE A 65 -5.13 -19.75 9.06
CA ILE A 65 -3.85 -20.46 9.10
C ILE A 65 -3.75 -21.13 10.46
N ASN A 66 -3.54 -22.44 10.49
CA ASN A 66 -3.19 -23.12 11.74
C ASN A 66 -1.77 -22.71 12.18
N LEU A 67 -1.67 -21.62 12.96
CA LEU A 67 -0.44 -21.08 13.51
C LEU A 67 0.02 -21.92 14.69
N LYS A 68 1.34 -22.01 14.86
CA LYS A 68 1.97 -22.63 16.03
C LYS A 68 2.46 -21.54 16.96
N TYR A 69 2.36 -21.81 18.26
CA TYR A 69 2.93 -20.99 19.32
C TYR A 69 4.20 -21.66 19.87
N ARG A 70 5.31 -20.92 19.96
CA ARG A 70 6.51 -21.34 20.70
C ARG A 70 7.34 -20.13 21.11
N SER A 71 7.74 -20.07 22.38
CA SER A 71 8.66 -19.05 22.91
C SER A 71 8.23 -17.63 22.55
N PHE A 72 6.99 -17.26 22.90
CA PHE A 72 6.45 -15.91 22.69
C PHE A 72 6.35 -15.48 21.22
N LYS A 73 6.17 -16.45 20.31
CA LYS A 73 6.04 -16.24 18.86
C LYS A 73 4.90 -17.09 18.30
N HIS A 74 4.08 -16.46 17.46
CA HIS A 74 3.12 -17.15 16.61
C HIS A 74 3.74 -17.32 15.23
N TYR A 75 3.70 -18.53 14.66
CA TYR A 75 4.38 -18.77 13.39
C TYR A 75 3.75 -19.88 12.56
N LYS A 76 4.00 -19.80 11.24
CA LYS A 76 3.75 -20.87 10.28
C LYS A 76 4.96 -21.02 9.37
N LEU A 77 5.36 -22.26 9.14
CA LEU A 77 6.24 -22.60 8.03
C LEU A 77 5.36 -22.95 6.83
N ILE A 78 5.61 -22.27 5.72
CA ILE A 78 5.01 -22.52 4.42
C ILE A 78 6.05 -23.25 3.58
N GLU A 79 5.70 -24.42 3.07
CA GLU A 79 6.58 -25.22 2.22
C GLU A 79 6.67 -24.58 0.84
N ASN A 80 7.89 -24.34 0.34
CA ASN A 80 8.11 -23.76 -0.99
C ASN A 80 8.14 -24.86 -2.05
N ASP A 81 6.99 -25.49 -2.27
CA ASP A 81 6.79 -26.57 -3.24
C ASP A 81 7.01 -26.14 -4.69
N LEU A 82 6.94 -24.84 -4.97
CA LEU A 82 7.17 -24.27 -6.30
C LEU A 82 8.62 -23.79 -6.54
N ASN A 83 9.52 -23.95 -5.55
CA ASN A 83 10.88 -23.43 -5.60
C ASN A 83 10.94 -21.94 -6.01
N MET A 84 9.97 -21.15 -5.52
CA MET A 84 9.79 -19.75 -5.89
C MET A 84 10.73 -18.85 -5.08
N ASP A 85 11.25 -17.79 -5.72
CA ASP A 85 11.96 -16.74 -5.01
C ASP A 85 11.02 -15.94 -4.08
N ARG A 86 11.56 -15.37 -3.00
CA ARG A 86 10.77 -14.59 -2.04
C ARG A 86 10.11 -13.37 -2.66
N GLU A 87 10.86 -12.60 -3.45
CA GLU A 87 10.36 -11.36 -4.07
C GLU A 87 9.20 -11.71 -5.01
N VAL A 88 9.38 -12.76 -5.82
CA VAL A 88 8.35 -13.30 -6.71
C VAL A 88 7.13 -13.79 -5.93
N PHE A 89 7.34 -14.50 -4.80
CA PHE A 89 6.24 -14.97 -3.97
C PHE A 89 5.41 -13.84 -3.36
N LEU A 90 6.07 -12.81 -2.80
CA LEU A 90 5.40 -11.63 -2.27
C LEU A 90 4.63 -10.87 -3.34
N HIS A 91 5.22 -10.71 -4.53
CA HIS A 91 4.56 -10.04 -5.64
C HIS A 91 3.34 -10.82 -6.14
N ASN A 92 3.41 -12.16 -6.21
CA ASN A 92 2.25 -12.98 -6.57
C ASN A 92 1.13 -12.92 -5.52
N ILE A 93 1.46 -12.84 -4.23
CA ILE A 93 0.45 -12.57 -3.18
C ILE A 93 -0.22 -11.21 -3.43
N TYR A 94 0.55 -10.18 -3.76
CA TYR A 94 0.00 -8.87 -4.11
C TYR A 94 -0.94 -8.93 -5.32
N LYS A 95 -0.58 -9.65 -6.39
CA LYS A 95 -1.47 -9.86 -7.55
C LYS A 95 -2.81 -10.47 -7.13
N ASN A 96 -2.77 -11.49 -6.26
CA ASN A 96 -3.99 -12.13 -5.76
C ASN A 96 -4.84 -11.18 -4.91
N ILE A 97 -4.19 -10.38 -4.04
CA ILE A 97 -4.88 -9.33 -3.27
C ILE A 97 -5.62 -8.38 -4.21
N GLN A 98 -4.98 -7.94 -5.31
CA GLN A 98 -5.60 -7.04 -6.28
C GLN A 98 -6.75 -7.71 -7.05
N LYS A 99 -6.65 -8.99 -7.39
CA LYS A 99 -7.76 -9.75 -7.98
C LYS A 99 -8.97 -9.82 -7.05
N ILE A 100 -8.75 -10.16 -5.78
CA ILE A 100 -9.80 -10.23 -4.76
C ILE A 100 -10.43 -8.86 -4.50
N ARG A 101 -9.62 -7.78 -4.54
CA ARG A 101 -10.12 -6.40 -4.40
C ARG A 101 -11.23 -6.07 -5.39
N LEU A 102 -11.23 -6.66 -6.58
CA LEU A 102 -12.26 -6.43 -7.60
C LEU A 102 -13.62 -7.05 -7.23
N THR A 103 -13.63 -8.06 -6.35
CA THR A 103 -14.83 -8.84 -6.02
C THR A 103 -15.40 -8.56 -4.63
N ILE A 104 -14.59 -8.01 -3.70
CA ILE A 104 -15.03 -7.66 -2.34
C ILE A 104 -15.32 -6.17 -2.21
N ASP A 105 -16.15 -5.77 -1.26
CA ASP A 105 -16.42 -4.35 -1.00
C ASP A 105 -15.20 -3.61 -0.40
N ASN A 106 -15.16 -2.28 -0.56
CA ASN A 106 -14.04 -1.45 -0.08
C ASN A 106 -13.86 -1.50 1.44
N GLU A 107 -14.94 -1.62 2.22
CA GLU A 107 -14.85 -1.63 3.68
C GLU A 107 -14.19 -2.92 4.17
N THR A 108 -14.58 -4.07 3.60
CA THR A 108 -13.94 -5.35 3.87
C THR A 108 -12.47 -5.35 3.45
N PHE A 109 -12.14 -4.79 2.29
CA PHE A 109 -10.76 -4.67 1.84
C PHE A 109 -9.92 -3.80 2.78
N GLU A 110 -10.39 -2.59 3.10
CA GLU A 110 -9.72 -1.66 4.02
C GLU A 110 -9.47 -2.28 5.39
N ARG A 111 -10.53 -2.88 5.97
CA ARG A 111 -10.45 -3.55 7.27
C ARG A 111 -9.37 -4.63 7.26
N SER A 112 -9.37 -5.46 6.23
CA SER A 112 -8.39 -6.55 6.07
C SER A 112 -6.96 -6.03 5.89
N LEU A 113 -6.78 -4.96 5.11
CA LEU A 113 -5.49 -4.30 4.88
C LEU A 113 -4.91 -3.75 6.18
N TYR A 114 -5.69 -2.96 6.93
CA TYR A 114 -5.20 -2.31 8.14
C TYR A 114 -5.01 -3.27 9.31
N LEU A 115 -5.90 -4.25 9.49
CA LEU A 115 -5.71 -5.29 10.50
C LEU A 115 -4.52 -6.20 10.14
N GLY A 116 -4.39 -6.61 8.87
CA GLY A 116 -3.24 -7.38 8.38
C GLY A 116 -1.89 -6.71 8.67
N LEU A 117 -1.86 -5.37 8.51
CA LEU A 117 -0.66 -4.57 8.75
C LEU A 117 -0.40 -4.31 10.25
N PHE A 118 -1.42 -3.96 11.03
CA PHE A 118 -1.24 -3.44 12.40
C PHE A 118 -1.62 -4.40 13.53
N ALA A 119 -2.57 -5.32 13.35
CA ALA A 119 -3.11 -6.13 14.45
C ALA A 119 -2.08 -7.13 15.03
N PHE A 120 -1.10 -7.55 14.23
CA PHE A 120 -0.14 -8.58 14.65
C PHE A 120 1.10 -7.99 15.32
N ARG A 121 1.67 -6.93 14.73
CA ARG A 121 2.96 -6.35 15.15
C ARG A 121 2.90 -4.87 15.51
N GLY A 122 1.76 -4.21 15.30
CA GLY A 122 1.59 -2.78 15.55
C GLY A 122 1.80 -2.40 17.02
N SER A 123 2.26 -1.18 17.27
CA SER A 123 2.49 -0.66 18.62
C SER A 123 2.01 0.79 18.74
N PRO A 124 1.28 1.15 19.81
CA PRO A 124 0.74 2.50 19.96
C PRO A 124 1.78 3.44 20.57
N ASP A 125 1.82 4.65 20.02
CA ASP A 125 2.48 5.82 20.60
C ASP A 125 1.41 6.87 20.89
N PHE A 126 0.99 6.92 22.15
CA PHE A 126 -0.04 7.83 22.64
C PHE A 126 0.41 9.29 22.63
N LYS A 127 1.72 9.56 22.68
CA LYS A 127 2.25 10.93 22.69
C LYS A 127 2.19 11.54 21.29
N THR A 128 2.54 10.76 20.28
CA THR A 128 2.55 11.22 18.88
C THR A 128 1.27 10.89 18.12
N ASN A 129 0.29 10.26 18.77
CA ASN A 129 -0.98 9.82 18.18
C ASN A 129 -0.79 8.92 16.96
N PHE A 130 0.14 7.97 17.05
CA PHE A 130 0.41 7.01 15.96
C PHE A 130 0.33 5.57 16.43
N TYR A 131 -0.31 4.72 15.63
CA TYR A 131 -0.14 3.28 15.68
C TYR A 131 0.87 2.88 14.62
N SER A 132 1.97 2.23 15.03
CA SER A 132 3.17 2.08 14.18
C SER A 132 3.56 0.62 14.02
N VAL A 133 3.99 0.25 12.81
CA VAL A 133 4.59 -1.06 12.52
C VAL A 133 5.92 -0.89 11.78
N ASP A 134 6.93 -1.63 12.23
CA ASP A 134 8.23 -1.71 11.55
C ASP A 134 8.11 -2.65 10.33
N LEU A 135 8.54 -2.20 9.15
CA LEU A 135 8.61 -3.08 7.97
C LEU A 135 9.78 -4.06 8.10
N LEU A 136 9.63 -5.28 7.59
CA LEU A 136 10.63 -6.33 7.77
C LEU A 136 11.78 -6.14 6.78
N LYS A 137 13.01 -5.95 7.28
CA LYS A 137 14.22 -5.75 6.46
C LYS A 137 14.42 -6.83 5.39
N CYS A 138 14.04 -8.06 5.70
CA CYS A 138 14.18 -9.20 4.78
C CYS A 138 13.26 -9.14 3.55
N ASN A 139 12.34 -8.17 3.50
CA ASN A 139 11.43 -7.96 2.38
C ASN A 139 11.68 -6.58 1.75
N ASN A 140 12.85 -5.98 1.96
CA ASN A 140 13.17 -4.63 1.50
C ASN A 140 13.54 -4.59 -0.01
N PHE A 141 12.71 -5.21 -0.84
CA PHE A 141 12.80 -5.19 -2.28
C PHE A 141 12.04 -3.98 -2.83
N THR A 142 12.50 -3.41 -3.94
CA THR A 142 11.82 -2.27 -4.59
C THR A 142 10.39 -2.64 -4.98
N SER A 143 10.18 -3.82 -5.57
CA SER A 143 8.85 -4.32 -5.96
C SER A 143 7.88 -4.44 -4.78
N HIS A 144 8.32 -5.05 -3.67
CA HIS A 144 7.48 -5.19 -2.47
C HIS A 144 7.07 -3.83 -1.89
N TRP A 145 7.97 -2.84 -1.94
CA TRP A 145 7.64 -1.48 -1.54
C TRP A 145 6.63 -0.82 -2.47
N GLU A 146 6.76 -1.01 -3.78
CA GLU A 146 5.77 -0.53 -4.76
C GLU A 146 4.40 -1.16 -4.51
N ASP A 147 4.35 -2.46 -4.24
CA ASP A 147 3.13 -3.18 -3.89
C ASP A 147 2.49 -2.62 -2.61
N ILE A 148 3.26 -2.40 -1.54
CA ILE A 148 2.79 -1.76 -0.30
C ILE A 148 2.24 -0.35 -0.59
N ILE A 149 2.98 0.44 -1.37
CA ILE A 149 2.61 1.82 -1.70
C ILE A 149 1.29 1.84 -2.47
N SER A 150 1.14 0.96 -3.46
CA SER A 150 -0.08 0.81 -4.24
C SER A 150 -1.30 0.53 -3.37
N LEU A 151 -1.17 -0.43 -2.44
CA LEU A 151 -2.23 -0.79 -1.50
C LEU A 151 -2.63 0.38 -0.59
N LEU A 152 -1.66 1.14 -0.09
CA LEU A 152 -1.89 2.20 0.88
C LEU A 152 -2.41 3.51 0.27
N ILE A 153 -1.90 3.90 -0.91
CA ILE A 153 -2.37 5.11 -1.63
C ILE A 153 -3.83 4.94 -2.06
N SER A 154 -4.18 3.72 -2.43
CA SER A 154 -5.51 3.40 -2.91
C SER A 154 -6.53 3.14 -1.79
N SER A 155 -6.16 3.43 -0.54
CA SER A 155 -7.03 3.27 0.63
C SER A 155 -7.57 4.64 1.10
N PRO A 156 -8.87 4.77 1.38
CA PRO A 156 -9.47 5.95 2.01
C PRO A 156 -8.86 6.37 3.35
N GLY A 157 -8.11 5.50 4.04
CA GLY A 157 -7.33 5.87 5.22
C GLY A 157 -6.01 6.59 4.91
N LEU A 158 -5.71 6.91 3.64
CA LEU A 158 -4.47 7.54 3.19
C LEU A 158 -4.13 8.81 3.96
N SER A 159 -5.13 9.67 4.18
CA SER A 159 -4.98 10.92 4.93
C SER A 159 -4.38 10.71 6.33
N GLN A 160 -4.65 9.56 6.94
CA GLN A 160 -4.26 9.19 8.30
C GLN A 160 -2.88 8.53 8.39
N LEU A 161 -2.29 8.18 7.25
CA LEU A 161 -1.00 7.51 7.20
C LEU A 161 0.17 8.48 7.39
N ASN A 162 1.27 7.94 7.91
CA ASN A 162 2.56 8.61 8.00
C ASN A 162 3.69 7.60 7.79
N LEU A 163 4.75 8.04 7.08
CA LEU A 163 5.95 7.25 6.87
C LEU A 163 7.07 7.87 7.70
N ASN A 164 7.70 7.03 8.51
CA ASN A 164 8.80 7.44 9.36
C ASN A 164 10.07 6.68 9.00
N PHE A 165 10.97 7.38 8.31
CA PHE A 165 12.33 6.94 8.00
C PHE A 165 13.13 6.79 9.28
N ARG A 166 13.45 5.57 9.68
CA ARG A 166 14.29 5.33 10.87
C ARG A 166 15.76 5.49 10.53
N GLU A 167 16.13 5.19 9.30
CA GLU A 167 17.44 5.29 8.68
C GLU A 167 17.99 6.72 8.76
N LEU A 168 17.10 7.71 8.70
CA LEU A 168 17.45 9.12 8.81
C LEU A 168 17.45 9.64 10.25
N GLN A 169 17.14 8.85 11.28
CA GLN A 169 17.09 9.35 12.67
C GLN A 169 18.48 9.35 13.32
N PRO A 170 18.79 10.31 14.23
CA PRO A 170 20.10 10.39 14.88
C PRO A 170 20.54 9.09 15.58
N GLN A 171 19.59 8.33 16.12
CA GLN A 171 19.84 7.05 16.76
C GLN A 171 20.35 5.99 15.78
N TYR A 172 19.88 6.03 14.54
CA TYR A 172 20.33 5.13 13.47
C TYR A 172 21.71 5.55 12.96
N VAL A 173 21.90 6.85 12.70
CA VAL A 173 23.19 7.42 12.23
C VAL A 173 24.32 7.16 13.23
N ASN A 174 24.02 7.30 14.53
CA ASN A 174 25.02 7.11 15.58
C ASN A 174 25.14 5.64 16.03
N ASN A 175 24.61 4.68 15.26
CA ASN A 175 24.61 3.24 15.56
C ASN A 175 24.03 2.85 16.94
N LYS A 176 23.26 3.75 17.58
CA LYS A 176 22.61 3.47 18.88
C LYS A 176 21.41 2.53 18.71
N SER A 177 20.69 2.63 17.60
CA SER A 177 19.56 1.74 17.28
C SER A 177 19.27 1.68 15.78
N LYS A 178 19.50 0.53 15.16
CA LYS A 178 19.22 0.29 13.72
C LYS A 178 17.79 -0.23 13.51
N ARG A 179 16.79 0.64 13.73
CA ARG A 179 15.37 0.31 13.47
C ARG A 179 15.01 0.49 11.99
N ASN A 180 13.96 -0.19 11.56
CA ASN A 180 13.49 -0.20 10.17
C ASN A 180 12.53 0.96 9.91
N THR A 181 12.39 1.40 8.66
CA THR A 181 11.30 2.30 8.27
C THR A 181 9.95 1.80 8.82
N GLN A 182 9.16 2.74 9.33
CA GLN A 182 7.86 2.46 9.94
C GLN A 182 6.73 3.03 9.11
N ILE A 183 5.71 2.21 8.85
CA ILE A 183 4.39 2.70 8.47
C ILE A 183 3.64 3.03 9.76
N ARG A 184 3.01 4.18 9.78
CA ARG A 184 2.23 4.68 10.90
C ARG A 184 0.86 5.10 10.44
N ILE A 185 -0.12 5.01 11.33
CA ILE A 185 -1.48 5.51 11.11
C ILE A 185 -1.94 6.30 12.33
N ASN A 186 -2.80 7.29 12.16
CA ASN A 186 -3.40 8.05 13.27
C ASN A 186 -4.05 7.09 14.27
N LEU A 187 -3.57 7.12 15.52
CA LEU A 187 -3.99 6.16 16.56
C LEU A 187 -5.47 6.33 16.89
N ARG A 188 -5.95 7.57 17.01
CA ARG A 188 -7.38 7.83 17.25
C ARG A 188 -8.25 7.25 16.15
N TRP A 189 -7.90 7.51 14.88
CA TRP A 189 -8.66 7.01 13.74
C TRP A 189 -8.67 5.48 13.68
N PHE A 190 -7.52 4.83 13.90
CA PHE A 190 -7.45 3.37 13.93
C PHE A 190 -8.30 2.80 15.05
N PHE A 191 -8.29 3.43 16.23
CA PHE A 191 -9.09 3.02 17.38
C PHE A 191 -10.60 3.13 17.07
N ASP A 192 -11.05 4.26 16.52
CA ASP A 192 -12.47 4.46 16.20
C ASP A 192 -12.98 3.46 15.15
N LYS A 193 -12.15 3.08 14.18
CA LYS A 193 -12.55 2.16 13.10
C LYS A 193 -12.39 0.67 13.41
N TYR A 194 -11.29 0.27 14.05
CA TYR A 194 -10.83 -1.13 14.05
C TYR A 194 -10.58 -1.71 15.45
N PHE A 195 -10.93 -1.00 16.53
CA PHE A 195 -10.69 -1.49 17.88
C PHE A 195 -11.46 -2.77 18.20
N ASP A 196 -12.71 -2.88 17.77
CA ASP A 196 -13.51 -4.08 18.03
C ASP A 196 -13.00 -5.28 17.22
N ASP A 197 -12.66 -5.08 15.94
CA ASP A 197 -12.02 -6.13 15.15
C ASP A 197 -10.65 -6.56 15.73
N LEU A 198 -9.89 -5.61 16.29
CA LEU A 198 -8.60 -5.93 16.93
C LEU A 198 -8.77 -6.88 18.12
N LYS A 199 -9.87 -6.80 18.88
CA LYS A 199 -10.14 -7.73 19.99
C LYS A 199 -10.29 -9.17 19.50
N GLU A 200 -10.89 -9.35 18.33
CA GLU A 200 -11.10 -10.65 17.70
C GLU A 200 -9.80 -11.26 17.13
N VAL A 201 -8.73 -10.47 17.02
CA VAL A 201 -7.43 -10.91 16.50
C VAL A 201 -6.36 -11.00 17.58
N ASN A 202 -6.30 -10.02 18.50
CA ASN A 202 -5.25 -9.90 19.49
C ASN A 202 -5.76 -9.17 20.76
N ILE A 203 -6.26 -9.95 21.72
CA ILE A 203 -6.80 -9.45 22.98
C ILE A 203 -5.77 -8.65 23.80
N TYR A 204 -4.48 -8.97 23.66
CA TYR A 204 -3.42 -8.28 24.39
C TYR A 204 -3.18 -6.87 23.86
N LYS A 205 -3.14 -6.70 22.53
CA LYS A 205 -3.02 -5.36 21.94
C LYS A 205 -4.28 -4.54 22.14
N ALA A 206 -5.45 -5.18 22.08
CA ALA A 206 -6.70 -4.53 22.41
C ALA A 206 -6.72 -4.03 23.87
N SER A 207 -6.22 -4.79 24.84
CA SER A 207 -6.18 -4.35 26.24
C SER A 207 -5.30 -3.10 26.44
N ILE A 208 -4.15 -3.02 25.76
CA ILE A 208 -3.29 -1.82 25.78
C ILE A 208 -4.07 -0.57 25.31
N LEU A 209 -4.86 -0.69 24.24
CA LEU A 209 -5.67 0.43 23.74
C LEU A 209 -6.86 0.73 24.68
N SER A 210 -7.49 -0.30 25.24
CA SER A 210 -8.60 -0.18 26.19
C SER A 210 -8.18 0.59 27.45
N ASN A 211 -7.03 0.27 28.05
CA ASN A 211 -6.48 0.97 29.22
C ASN A 211 -6.31 2.47 28.96
N LYS A 212 -5.94 2.84 27.74
CA LYS A 212 -5.68 4.23 27.33
C LYS A 212 -6.83 4.85 26.55
N LYS A 213 -8.03 4.26 26.58
CA LYS A 213 -9.21 4.74 25.85
C LYS A 213 -9.52 6.21 26.11
N GLU A 214 -9.45 6.66 27.36
CA GLU A 214 -9.69 8.08 27.69
C GLU A 214 -8.67 9.03 27.07
N ILE A 215 -7.39 8.62 27.00
CA ILE A 215 -6.34 9.40 26.36
C ILE A 215 -6.58 9.43 24.86
N ILE A 216 -6.81 8.26 24.25
CA ILE A 216 -7.11 8.14 22.82
C ILE A 216 -8.31 9.03 22.47
N ASN A 217 -9.37 9.02 23.27
CA ASN A 217 -10.58 9.80 23.04
C ASN A 217 -10.37 11.32 23.06
N LYS A 218 -9.25 11.81 23.60
CA LYS A 218 -8.85 13.22 23.57
C LYS A 218 -7.92 13.57 22.40
N LEU A 219 -7.36 12.57 21.72
CA LEU A 219 -6.53 12.75 20.53
C LEU A 219 -7.39 13.13 19.33
N LYS A 220 -6.79 13.86 18.39
CA LYS A 220 -7.46 14.36 17.19
C LYS A 220 -7.28 13.39 16.02
N VAL A 221 -8.37 13.14 15.30
CA VAL A 221 -8.28 12.62 13.94
C VAL A 221 -7.74 13.73 13.04
N LYS A 222 -6.97 13.38 12.01
CA LYS A 222 -6.47 14.38 11.08
C LYS A 222 -7.60 14.78 10.13
N ASP A 223 -8.10 16.01 10.28
CA ASP A 223 -9.27 16.50 9.53
C ASP A 223 -8.91 17.03 8.12
N LYS A 224 -7.64 17.36 7.89
CA LYS A 224 -7.15 17.83 6.57
C LYS A 224 -6.22 16.79 5.95
N PHE A 225 -6.55 16.38 4.73
CA PHE A 225 -5.63 15.64 3.89
C PHE A 225 -4.34 16.46 3.70
N SER A 226 -3.19 15.82 3.91
CA SER A 226 -1.89 16.41 3.56
C SER A 226 -1.13 15.41 2.72
N ASN A 227 -0.57 15.89 1.61
CA ASN A 227 0.25 15.09 0.70
C ASN A 227 1.52 14.55 1.37
N ALA A 228 1.83 14.96 2.61
CA ALA A 228 3.06 14.62 3.32
C ALA A 228 3.35 13.11 3.39
N PHE A 229 2.35 12.24 3.51
CA PHE A 229 2.60 10.79 3.46
C PHE A 229 3.06 10.36 2.07
N PHE A 230 2.33 10.80 1.05
CA PHE A 230 2.62 10.51 -0.35
C PHE A 230 3.97 11.10 -0.80
N GLU A 231 4.27 12.35 -0.45
CA GLU A 231 5.55 13.01 -0.69
C GLU A 231 6.70 12.26 -0.03
N ARG A 232 6.52 11.80 1.21
CA ARG A 232 7.49 10.96 1.90
C ARG A 232 7.66 9.60 1.22
N LEU A 233 6.59 8.97 0.75
CA LEU A 233 6.69 7.71 0.00
C LEU A 233 7.48 7.88 -1.29
N ASN A 234 7.16 8.90 -2.09
CA ASN A 234 7.92 9.22 -3.31
C ASN A 234 9.38 9.53 -3.01
N TYR A 235 9.63 10.32 -1.97
CA TYR A 235 10.98 10.61 -1.52
C TYR A 235 11.75 9.34 -1.16
N TYR A 236 11.13 8.44 -0.38
CA TYR A 236 11.71 7.15 -0.02
C TYR A 236 12.06 6.33 -1.26
N LYS A 237 11.11 6.20 -2.19
CA LYS A 237 11.29 5.44 -3.43
C LYS A 237 12.46 5.96 -4.25
N HIS A 238 12.51 7.26 -4.48
CA HIS A 238 13.47 7.87 -5.40
C HIS A 238 14.84 8.18 -4.81
N LYS A 239 14.94 8.41 -3.50
CA LYS A 239 16.19 8.84 -2.84
C LYS A 239 16.75 7.81 -1.87
N ILE A 240 15.93 6.94 -1.30
CA ILE A 240 16.36 5.94 -0.33
C ILE A 240 16.45 4.59 -1.03
N LEU A 241 15.33 4.03 -1.51
CA LEU A 241 15.28 2.70 -2.16
C LEU A 241 16.17 2.58 -3.40
N SER A 242 16.19 3.59 -4.26
CA SER A 242 17.02 3.63 -5.48
C SER A 242 18.53 3.54 -5.22
N GLN A 243 18.98 3.84 -4.00
CA GLN A 243 20.38 3.77 -3.58
C GLN A 243 20.79 2.39 -3.03
N TYR A 244 19.85 1.46 -2.80
CA TYR A 244 20.12 0.09 -2.32
C TYR A 244 20.35 -0.90 -3.47
N LYS A 245 21.19 -0.53 -4.44
CA LYS A 245 21.31 -1.31 -5.68
C LYS A 245 22.00 -2.68 -5.54
N ASP A 246 22.66 -2.96 -4.44
CA ASP A 246 23.23 -4.28 -4.15
C ASP A 246 23.05 -4.54 -2.66
N GLN A 247 22.97 -5.81 -2.24
CA GLN A 247 22.56 -6.27 -0.92
C GLN A 247 23.39 -5.76 0.29
N ASP A 248 24.33 -4.85 0.07
CA ASP A 248 25.01 -4.09 1.10
C ASP A 248 24.26 -2.80 1.40
N TYR A 249 23.91 -2.62 2.67
CA TYR A 249 23.42 -1.35 3.19
C TYR A 249 24.39 -0.24 2.80
N LEU A 250 24.02 0.62 1.85
CA LEU A 250 24.76 1.85 1.63
C LEU A 250 24.72 2.64 2.95
N GLN A 251 25.85 2.78 3.61
CA GLN A 251 25.94 3.65 4.78
C GLN A 251 25.87 5.09 4.29
N LEU A 252 24.68 5.69 4.37
CA LEU A 252 24.49 7.11 4.09
C LEU A 252 25.48 7.92 4.94
N THR A 253 26.26 8.78 4.30
CA THR A 253 27.19 9.68 5.00
C THR A 253 26.41 10.69 5.84
N LYS A 254 27.04 11.21 6.91
CA LYS A 254 26.41 12.26 7.75
C LYS A 254 25.94 13.47 6.94
N LYS A 255 26.69 13.83 5.87
CA LYS A 255 26.34 14.92 4.95
C LYS A 255 25.09 14.58 4.14
N GLN A 256 25.04 13.43 3.47
CA GLN A 256 23.84 12.97 2.76
C GLN A 256 22.61 12.93 3.67
N ILE A 257 22.75 12.47 4.91
CA ILE A 257 21.63 12.45 5.86
C ILE A 257 21.19 13.86 6.26
N ALA A 258 22.11 14.81 6.40
CA ALA A 258 21.78 16.21 6.67
C ALA A 258 21.02 16.83 5.49
N ASP A 259 21.53 16.66 4.27
CA ASP A 259 20.90 17.12 3.03
C ASP A 259 19.49 16.53 2.88
N MET A 260 19.33 15.23 3.13
CA MET A 260 18.03 14.55 3.05
C MET A 260 17.05 14.98 4.15
N ARG A 261 17.54 15.33 5.34
CA ARG A 261 16.70 15.88 6.41
C ARG A 261 16.25 17.30 6.10
N GLU A 262 17.10 18.09 5.46
CA GLU A 262 16.76 19.43 4.97
C GLU A 262 15.70 19.34 3.86
N GLU A 263 15.88 18.44 2.88
CA GLU A 263 14.89 18.17 1.83
C GLU A 263 13.55 17.69 2.41
N LEU A 264 13.55 16.86 3.47
CA LEU A 264 12.34 16.39 4.14
C LEU A 264 11.68 17.42 5.07
N ASN A 265 12.39 18.50 5.40
CA ASN A 265 11.89 19.68 6.11
C ASN A 265 11.32 20.70 5.12
N PHE A 266 10.56 20.25 4.11
CA PHE A 266 9.91 21.14 3.14
C PHE A 266 9.23 22.32 3.84
N THR A 267 9.83 23.50 3.74
CA THR A 267 9.15 24.79 3.81
C THR A 267 8.24 24.84 2.60
N ILE A 268 7.09 24.18 2.71
CA ILE A 268 5.96 24.50 1.86
C ILE A 268 5.58 25.92 2.29
N ASN A 269 5.91 26.91 1.47
CA ASN A 269 5.31 28.23 1.60
C ASN A 269 3.80 28.01 1.73
N GLU A 270 3.25 28.35 2.89
CA GLU A 270 1.82 28.39 3.17
C GLU A 270 1.19 29.45 2.25
N GLY A 271 0.96 29.09 1.00
CA GLY A 271 0.54 30.03 -0.04
C GLY A 271 -0.36 29.44 -1.11
N SER A 272 -0.64 28.13 -1.06
CA SER A 272 -1.75 27.57 -1.86
C SER A 272 -2.57 26.63 -1.00
N SER A 273 -3.60 27.22 -0.39
CA SER A 273 -4.81 26.50 0.00
C SER A 273 -5.44 25.89 -1.25
N ILE A 274 -4.89 24.77 -1.73
CA ILE A 274 -5.54 24.00 -2.79
C ILE A 274 -6.77 23.35 -2.15
N GLY A 275 -7.94 23.89 -2.53
CA GLY A 275 -9.25 23.42 -2.11
C GLY A 275 -9.44 21.92 -2.37
N ARG A 276 -10.33 21.33 -1.56
CA ARG A 276 -10.80 19.93 -1.55
C ARG A 276 -10.57 19.20 -2.88
N ASN A 277 -9.91 18.05 -2.85
CA ASN A 277 -9.78 17.19 -4.03
C ASN A 277 -9.96 15.71 -3.64
N PRO A 278 -10.74 14.91 -4.38
CA PRO A 278 -10.88 13.46 -4.16
C PRO A 278 -9.50 12.79 -4.27
N GLU A 279 -9.12 12.07 -3.21
CA GLU A 279 -7.74 11.90 -2.77
C GLU A 279 -6.80 11.26 -3.83
N ILE A 280 -7.26 10.27 -4.61
CA ILE A 280 -6.42 9.57 -5.59
C ILE A 280 -6.32 10.25 -6.95
N VAL A 281 -7.41 10.87 -7.43
CA VAL A 281 -7.41 11.64 -8.71
C VAL A 281 -6.52 12.87 -8.58
N GLY A 282 -6.52 13.52 -7.41
CA GLY A 282 -5.60 14.62 -7.11
C GLY A 282 -4.13 14.19 -7.16
N ILE A 283 -3.82 13.03 -6.60
CA ILE A 283 -2.49 12.42 -6.62
C ILE A 283 -2.09 12.05 -8.07
N ALA A 284 -2.96 11.38 -8.82
CA ALA A 284 -2.72 11.00 -10.21
C ALA A 284 -2.43 12.22 -11.11
N ARG A 285 -3.12 13.34 -10.89
CA ARG A 285 -2.85 14.60 -11.59
C ARG A 285 -1.43 15.14 -11.35
N ILE A 286 -0.83 14.87 -10.18
CA ILE A 286 0.51 15.35 -9.83
C ILE A 286 1.59 14.44 -10.41
N ILE A 287 1.41 13.11 -10.31
CA ILE A 287 2.49 12.15 -10.64
C ILE A 287 2.52 11.81 -12.12
N LEU A 288 1.35 11.62 -12.74
CA LEU A 288 1.30 11.14 -14.12
C LEU A 288 1.91 12.19 -15.05
N PRO A 289 2.68 11.78 -16.07
CA PRO A 289 3.30 12.72 -16.99
C PRO A 289 2.25 13.52 -17.79
N ASP A 290 2.54 14.80 -18.07
CA ASP A 290 1.63 15.73 -18.75
C ASP A 290 1.58 15.49 -20.29
N PHE A 291 1.26 14.27 -20.69
CA PHE A 291 0.92 13.92 -22.07
C PHE A 291 -0.32 13.02 -22.13
N CYS A 292 -0.92 12.89 -23.31
CA CYS A 292 -2.03 11.95 -23.52
C CYS A 292 -1.49 10.56 -23.88
N PHE A 293 -1.81 9.56 -23.06
CA PHE A 293 -1.33 8.19 -23.25
C PHE A 293 -1.86 7.51 -24.52
N ALA A 294 -3.01 7.94 -25.04
CA ALA A 294 -3.66 7.29 -26.18
C ALA A 294 -3.16 7.75 -27.56
N CYS A 295 -2.57 8.94 -27.68
CA CYS A 295 -2.21 9.47 -29.00
C CYS A 295 -1.02 10.46 -28.99
N LYS A 296 -0.15 10.43 -27.97
CA LYS A 296 1.09 11.23 -27.95
C LYS A 296 1.98 10.98 -29.18
N ASP A 297 1.96 9.76 -29.71
CA ASP A 297 2.79 9.34 -30.85
C ASP A 297 2.11 9.62 -32.20
N ILE A 298 0.87 10.13 -32.19
CA ILE A 298 0.07 10.38 -33.40
C ILE A 298 -0.14 11.89 -33.61
N TYR A 299 -0.43 12.62 -32.53
CA TYR A 299 -0.78 14.04 -32.59
C TYR A 299 -0.02 14.86 -31.54
N GLU A 300 0.48 16.03 -31.96
CA GLU A 300 1.02 17.02 -31.04
C GLU A 300 -0.01 17.45 -29.99
N ILE A 301 0.44 17.58 -28.74
CA ILE A 301 -0.47 17.81 -27.60
C ILE A 301 -1.18 19.16 -27.67
N GLN A 302 -0.50 20.17 -28.19
CA GLN A 302 -1.00 21.55 -28.32
C GLN A 302 -2.13 21.73 -29.35
N ASN A 303 -2.32 20.77 -30.26
CA ASN A 303 -3.41 20.80 -31.24
C ASN A 303 -4.72 20.20 -30.73
N ARG A 304 -4.72 19.64 -29.52
CA ARG A 304 -5.81 18.81 -28.98
C ARG A 304 -6.09 19.06 -27.51
N THR A 305 -5.44 20.05 -26.93
CA THR A 305 -5.79 20.61 -25.64
C THR A 305 -5.35 22.08 -25.54
N PHE A 306 -5.70 22.74 -24.45
CA PHE A 306 -5.37 24.13 -24.16
C PHE A 306 -4.55 24.24 -22.86
N ILE A 307 -3.90 25.38 -22.66
CA ILE A 307 -3.22 25.69 -21.40
C ILE A 307 -4.24 26.21 -20.40
N HIS A 308 -4.35 25.55 -19.26
CA HIS A 308 -5.28 25.94 -18.21
C HIS A 308 -4.81 27.24 -17.54
N ARG A 309 -5.67 28.27 -17.60
CA ARG A 309 -5.34 29.66 -17.22
C ARG A 309 -4.80 29.80 -15.80
N GLN A 310 -5.29 29.00 -14.85
CA GLN A 310 -4.90 29.12 -13.44
C GLN A 310 -3.60 28.38 -13.10
N THR A 311 -3.27 27.30 -13.82
CA THR A 311 -2.15 26.42 -13.47
C THR A 311 -0.98 26.56 -14.44
N GLY A 312 -1.19 27.17 -15.61
CA GLY A 312 -0.18 27.28 -16.66
C GLY A 312 0.18 25.93 -17.30
N LYS A 313 -0.57 24.86 -17.01
CA LYS A 313 -0.33 23.50 -17.52
C LYS A 313 -1.31 23.12 -18.62
N LEU A 314 -0.92 22.18 -19.49
CA LEU A 314 -1.82 21.57 -20.47
C LEU A 314 -3.01 20.91 -19.77
N TYR A 315 -4.22 21.15 -20.28
CA TYR A 315 -5.44 20.57 -19.75
C TYR A 315 -5.54 19.10 -20.15
N LEU A 316 -5.53 18.20 -19.16
CA LEU A 316 -5.69 16.76 -19.38
C LEU A 316 -6.69 16.21 -18.38
N GLU A 317 -7.41 15.18 -18.80
CA GLU A 317 -8.44 14.50 -18.02
C GLU A 317 -7.86 13.18 -17.49
N ILE A 318 -8.13 12.89 -16.22
CA ILE A 318 -7.78 11.58 -15.64
C ILE A 318 -8.83 10.58 -16.10
N HIS A 319 -8.37 9.48 -16.65
CA HIS A 319 -9.19 8.39 -17.17
C HIS A 319 -8.85 7.08 -16.46
N HIS A 320 -9.88 6.38 -16.01
CA HIS A 320 -9.78 5.00 -15.54
C HIS A 320 -9.82 4.05 -16.74
N VAL A 321 -8.75 3.29 -16.97
CA VAL A 321 -8.63 2.39 -18.12
C VAL A 321 -9.70 1.29 -18.07
N ILE A 322 -9.92 0.69 -16.90
CA ILE A 322 -11.07 -0.16 -16.62
C ILE A 322 -12.13 0.68 -15.88
N PRO A 323 -13.34 0.86 -16.44
CA PRO A 323 -14.45 1.54 -15.75
C PRO A 323 -15.09 0.66 -14.66
N PHE A 324 -15.36 1.21 -13.47
CA PHE A 324 -15.96 0.47 -12.35
C PHE A 324 -17.40 0.92 -12.04
N ALA A 325 -18.33 -0.04 -11.99
CA ALA A 325 -19.77 0.19 -11.82
C ALA A 325 -20.04 0.04 -10.33
N HIS A 326 -20.56 1.11 -9.75
CA HIS A 326 -21.08 1.19 -8.40
C HIS A 326 -20.08 1.03 -7.23
N ASP A 327 -18.95 0.31 -7.36
CA ASP A 327 -17.99 0.15 -6.26
C ASP A 327 -16.59 0.72 -6.57
N LYS A 328 -16.08 1.56 -5.64
CA LYS A 328 -14.80 2.32 -5.74
C LYS A 328 -13.53 1.45 -5.77
N ASN A 329 -13.66 0.14 -5.96
CA ASN A 329 -12.60 -0.84 -5.79
C ASN A 329 -11.43 -0.69 -6.77
N GLY A 330 -11.65 -0.09 -7.95
CA GLY A 330 -10.59 0.16 -8.93
C GLY A 330 -10.29 1.64 -9.18
N ASP A 331 -10.67 2.51 -8.23
CA ASP A 331 -10.16 3.88 -8.13
C ASP A 331 -8.73 3.83 -7.57
N ILE A 332 -7.79 3.29 -8.36
CA ILE A 332 -6.39 3.06 -8.00
C ILE A 332 -5.47 3.71 -9.03
N LEU A 333 -4.25 4.09 -8.61
CA LEU A 333 -3.32 4.83 -9.46
C LEU A 333 -2.90 4.03 -10.70
N GLU A 334 -2.75 2.72 -10.56
CA GLU A 334 -2.34 1.79 -11.62
C GLU A 334 -3.35 1.66 -12.75
N ASN A 335 -4.61 2.02 -12.48
CA ASN A 335 -5.69 2.03 -13.46
C ASN A 335 -5.90 3.42 -14.09
N MET A 336 -5.08 4.41 -13.77
CA MET A 336 -5.29 5.79 -14.21
C MET A 336 -4.25 6.26 -15.25
N VAL A 337 -4.74 6.99 -16.25
CA VAL A 337 -3.90 7.70 -17.22
C VAL A 337 -4.41 9.11 -17.47
N LYS A 338 -3.55 9.96 -18.04
CA LYS A 338 -3.95 11.28 -18.55
C LYS A 338 -4.31 11.19 -20.03
N LEU A 339 -5.45 11.75 -20.40
CA LEU A 339 -5.91 11.83 -21.78
C LEU A 339 -6.24 13.28 -22.16
N CYS A 340 -6.10 13.62 -23.44
CA CYS A 340 -6.68 14.85 -23.96
C CYS A 340 -8.21 14.71 -24.04
N PRO A 341 -8.96 15.83 -24.02
CA PRO A 341 -10.44 15.79 -24.02
C PRO A 341 -11.02 14.96 -25.18
N ALA A 342 -10.40 15.05 -26.37
CA ALA A 342 -10.81 14.29 -27.55
C ALA A 342 -10.71 12.77 -27.33
N CYS A 343 -9.55 12.27 -26.88
CA CYS A 343 -9.34 10.84 -26.62
C CYS A 343 -10.22 10.35 -25.46
N HIS A 344 -10.34 11.15 -24.38
CA HIS A 344 -11.18 10.79 -23.25
C HIS A 344 -12.64 10.61 -23.68
N LYS A 345 -13.16 11.51 -24.53
CA LYS A 345 -14.52 11.40 -25.07
C LYS A 345 -14.68 10.24 -26.03
N ALA A 346 -13.67 9.95 -26.85
CA ALA A 346 -13.69 8.83 -27.79
C ALA A 346 -13.76 7.47 -27.07
N LEU A 347 -13.23 7.35 -25.86
CA LEU A 347 -13.24 6.12 -25.07
C LEU A 347 -14.52 5.88 -24.26
N SER A 348 -15.56 6.71 -24.36
CA SER A 348 -16.86 6.31 -23.81
C SER A 348 -17.54 5.28 -24.73
N LYS A 349 -18.36 4.39 -24.18
CA LYS A 349 -19.00 3.29 -24.91
C LYS A 349 -19.78 3.81 -26.11
N ASN A 350 -19.57 3.19 -27.26
CA ASN A 350 -20.23 3.51 -28.53
C ASN A 350 -20.08 4.98 -28.99
N ARG A 351 -19.06 5.71 -28.51
CA ARG A 351 -18.82 7.10 -28.94
C ARG A 351 -18.03 7.24 -30.23
N ALA A 352 -17.23 6.23 -30.54
CA ALA A 352 -16.38 6.19 -31.73
C ALA A 352 -16.48 4.81 -32.38
N GLN A 353 -15.95 4.72 -33.60
CA GLN A 353 -15.78 3.46 -34.32
C GLN A 353 -14.97 2.47 -33.46
N GLU A 354 -15.44 1.23 -33.35
CA GLU A 354 -14.78 0.20 -32.54
C GLU A 354 -13.28 0.04 -32.84
N PRO A 355 -12.83 -0.04 -34.12
CA PRO A 355 -11.41 -0.12 -34.43
C PRO A 355 -10.59 1.04 -33.84
N TYR A 356 -11.14 2.26 -33.89
CA TYR A 356 -10.48 3.43 -33.34
C TYR A 356 -10.42 3.41 -31.81
N GLN A 357 -11.48 2.96 -31.14
CA GLN A 357 -11.47 2.81 -29.68
C GLN A 357 -10.44 1.75 -29.24
N LYS A 358 -10.37 0.62 -29.94
CA LYS A 358 -9.38 -0.43 -29.70
C LYS A 358 -7.95 0.05 -29.96
N GLU A 359 -7.72 0.84 -31.00
CA GLU A 359 -6.43 1.48 -31.26
C GLU A 359 -6.02 2.40 -30.10
N LEU A 360 -6.90 3.29 -29.64
CA LEU A 360 -6.63 4.17 -28.50
C LEU A 360 -6.31 3.39 -27.23
N ILE A 361 -7.03 2.29 -26.95
CA ILE A 361 -6.76 1.40 -25.82
C ILE A 361 -5.37 0.74 -25.97
N GLY A 362 -5.07 0.20 -27.15
CA GLY A 362 -3.76 -0.41 -27.43
C GLY A 362 -2.61 0.56 -27.21
N ASN A 363 -2.77 1.81 -27.63
CA ASN A 363 -1.80 2.88 -27.39
C ASN A 363 -1.64 3.22 -25.91
N ILE A 364 -2.72 3.24 -25.13
CA ILE A 364 -2.65 3.46 -23.68
C ILE A 364 -1.81 2.36 -23.02
N ILE A 365 -2.07 1.09 -23.38
CA ILE A 365 -1.38 -0.08 -22.82
C ILE A 365 0.11 -0.04 -23.18
N SER A 366 0.44 0.18 -24.45
CA SER A 366 1.84 0.25 -24.90
C SER A 366 2.61 1.42 -24.28
N ASN A 367 1.94 2.55 -24.05
CA ASN A 367 2.55 3.76 -23.49
C ASN A 367 2.62 3.80 -21.97
N SER A 368 1.93 2.90 -21.28
CA SER A 368 1.89 2.84 -19.82
C SER A 368 2.25 1.44 -19.32
N LYS A 369 3.53 1.24 -18.98
CA LYS A 369 4.00 0.00 -18.32
C LYS A 369 3.18 -0.34 -17.07
N GLN A 370 2.71 0.68 -16.35
CA GLN A 370 1.93 0.52 -15.13
C GLN A 370 0.54 -0.08 -15.42
N VAL A 371 -0.16 0.46 -16.42
CA VAL A 371 -1.46 -0.08 -16.86
C VAL A 371 -1.28 -1.46 -17.46
N ASP A 372 -0.23 -1.67 -18.25
CA ASP A 372 0.06 -2.96 -18.86
C ASP A 372 0.25 -4.05 -17.80
N SER A 373 1.10 -3.77 -16.80
CA SER A 373 1.33 -4.66 -15.65
C SER A 373 0.05 -4.86 -14.82
N TYR A 374 -0.77 -3.82 -14.66
CA TYR A 374 -2.03 -3.91 -13.94
C TYR A 374 -3.03 -4.84 -14.65
N LEU A 375 -3.14 -4.74 -15.98
CA LEU A 375 -3.98 -5.61 -16.79
C LEU A 375 -3.48 -7.06 -16.76
N GLU A 376 -2.17 -7.29 -16.82
CA GLU A 376 -1.59 -8.64 -16.64
C GLU A 376 -1.92 -9.26 -15.30
N ASN A 377 -2.01 -8.43 -14.25
CA ASN A 377 -2.33 -8.91 -12.92
C ASN A 377 -3.81 -9.29 -12.79
N ILE A 378 -4.69 -8.77 -13.64
CA ILE A 378 -6.13 -9.00 -13.58
C ILE A 378 -6.57 -10.11 -14.53
N ILE A 379 -6.04 -10.10 -15.76
CA ILE A 379 -6.43 -11.02 -16.82
C ILE A 379 -5.85 -12.40 -16.53
N THR A 380 -6.71 -13.42 -16.48
CA THR A 380 -6.35 -14.76 -16.01
C THR A 380 -6.32 -15.83 -17.12
N ASN A 381 -6.82 -15.54 -18.33
CA ASN A 381 -7.10 -16.55 -19.37
C ASN A 381 -6.46 -16.27 -20.74
N ASN A 382 -5.33 -15.56 -20.82
CA ASN A 382 -4.74 -15.08 -22.09
C ASN A 382 -5.72 -14.28 -22.95
N GLU A 383 -6.73 -13.66 -22.32
CA GLU A 383 -7.65 -12.75 -22.99
C GLU A 383 -6.86 -11.55 -23.51
N ASP A 384 -7.17 -11.11 -24.73
CA ASP A 384 -6.53 -9.94 -25.31
C ASP A 384 -6.84 -8.70 -24.46
N LYS A 385 -5.79 -8.01 -24.00
CA LYS A 385 -5.90 -6.86 -23.08
C LYS A 385 -6.76 -5.74 -23.67
N VAL A 386 -6.68 -5.53 -24.98
CA VAL A 386 -7.44 -4.48 -25.67
C VAL A 386 -8.93 -4.82 -25.68
N ASN A 387 -9.29 -6.04 -26.05
CA ASN A 387 -10.68 -6.51 -26.01
C ASN A 387 -11.24 -6.51 -24.58
N PHE A 388 -10.47 -6.98 -23.60
CA PHE A 388 -10.88 -6.99 -22.19
C PHE A 388 -11.29 -5.59 -21.69
N VAL A 389 -10.51 -4.57 -22.05
CA VAL A 389 -10.82 -3.17 -21.70
C VAL A 389 -11.99 -2.64 -22.54
N TYR A 390 -12.01 -2.92 -23.85
CA TYR A 390 -13.05 -2.44 -24.77
C TYR A 390 -14.46 -2.85 -24.35
N GLU A 391 -14.63 -4.12 -23.96
CA GLU A 391 -15.92 -4.66 -23.53
C GLU A 391 -16.46 -3.99 -22.24
N ARG A 392 -15.57 -3.38 -21.47
CA ARG A 392 -15.86 -2.73 -20.18
C ARG A 392 -16.00 -1.21 -20.29
N LEU A 393 -15.82 -0.62 -21.48
CA LEU A 393 -16.09 0.80 -21.72
C LEU A 393 -17.52 1.18 -21.31
N ARG A 394 -17.71 2.44 -20.91
CA ARG A 394 -19.00 2.97 -20.45
C ARG A 394 -19.51 4.17 -21.19
#